data_AF-A0A4R3ARV0-F1
#
_entry.id   AF-A0A4R3ARV0-F1
#
_cell.length_a   1.000
_cell.length_b   1.000
_cell.length_c   1.000
_cell.angle_alpha   90.00
_cell.angle_beta   90.00
_cell.angle_gamma   90.00
#
_symmetry.space_group_name_H-M   'P 1'
#
loop_
_entity.id
_entity.type
_entity.pdbx_description
1 polymer ?
#
loop_
_entity_poly.entity_id
_entity_poly.type
_entity_poly.pdbx_seq_one_letter_code
_entity_poly.pdbx_strand_id
1 'polypeptide(L)'
;MKRIITHIEALAKSKAGNTILKTIRILLIGLWAYTIAVKLGNMAYNIDSMHKQFFPAPIATFLAYFVPVLAIISLVFLVFKLKTGLLLSIAYLTAIILFITVVLSEIIAKETCSCAGIFKQLDYKGHLIFSLIMWTLAVIALYIYQKNKAGMPKTATRVGS
;
A
#
# COMPACT_ATOMS: atom_id res chain seq x y z
N MET A 1 -6.99 -23.61 -18.30
CA MET A 1 -7.18 -22.19 -17.92
C MET A 1 -8.55 -21.92 -17.25
N LYS A 2 -9.69 -22.20 -17.91
CA LYS A 2 -11.04 -21.97 -17.34
C LYS A 2 -11.28 -22.61 -15.96
N ARG A 3 -10.81 -23.84 -15.75
CA ARG A 3 -10.97 -24.59 -14.49
C ARG A 3 -10.27 -23.94 -13.29
N ILE A 4 -9.09 -23.33 -13.51
CA ILE A 4 -8.33 -22.62 -12.46
C ILE A 4 -9.06 -21.34 -12.07
N ILE A 5 -9.57 -20.59 -13.05
CA ILE A 5 -10.33 -19.35 -12.82
C ILE A 5 -11.58 -19.63 -11.98
N THR A 6 -12.33 -20.69 -12.29
CA THR A 6 -13.52 -21.07 -11.52
C THR A 6 -13.20 -21.47 -10.07
N HIS A 7 -12.06 -22.13 -9.82
CA HIS A 7 -11.63 -22.45 -8.46
C HIS A 7 -11.23 -21.20 -7.68
N ILE A 8 -10.53 -20.25 -8.31
CA ILE A 8 -10.16 -18.97 -7.68
C ILE A 8 -11.41 -18.16 -7.32
N GLU A 9 -12.41 -18.13 -8.19
CA GLU A 9 -13.68 -17.46 -7.91
C GLU A 9 -14.47 -18.11 -6.78
N ALA A 10 -14.50 -19.45 -6.73
CA ALA A 10 -15.11 -20.19 -5.63
C ALA A 10 -14.40 -19.93 -4.30
N LEU A 11 -13.05 -19.90 -4.31
CA LEU A 11 -12.24 -19.56 -3.13
C LEU A 11 -12.52 -18.12 -2.66
N ALA A 12 -12.61 -17.15 -3.58
CA ALA A 12 -12.90 -15.76 -3.25
C ALA A 12 -14.24 -15.63 -2.50
N LYS A 13 -15.28 -16.34 -2.96
CA LYS A 13 -16.63 -16.35 -2.35
C LYS A 13 -16.75 -17.20 -1.08
N SER A 14 -15.74 -18.02 -0.78
CA SER A 14 -15.76 -18.92 0.38
C SER A 14 -15.52 -18.19 1.71
N LYS A 15 -15.79 -18.87 2.84
CA LYS A 15 -15.41 -18.41 4.18
C LYS A 15 -13.90 -18.14 4.27
N ALA A 16 -13.07 -18.97 3.64
CA ALA A 16 -11.62 -18.78 3.60
C ALA A 16 -11.22 -17.48 2.86
N GLY A 17 -11.89 -17.16 1.75
CA GLY A 17 -11.68 -15.89 1.03
C GLY A 17 -11.97 -14.66 1.89
N ASN A 18 -13.06 -14.69 2.67
CA ASN A 18 -13.37 -13.63 3.62
C ASN A 18 -12.34 -13.51 4.75
N THR A 19 -11.81 -14.63 5.26
CA THR A 19 -10.71 -14.62 6.24
C THR A 19 -9.45 -14.00 5.65
N ILE A 20 -9.05 -14.41 4.45
CA ILE A 20 -7.89 -13.86 3.73
C ILE A 20 -8.03 -12.34 3.56
N LEU A 21 -9.20 -11.87 3.11
CA LEU A 21 -9.48 -10.44 2.95
C LEU A 21 -9.29 -9.67 4.26
N LYS A 22 -9.81 -10.19 5.38
CA LYS A 22 -9.66 -9.56 6.71
C LYS A 22 -8.20 -9.54 7.16
N THR A 23 -7.47 -10.64 6.98
CA THR A 23 -6.05 -10.72 7.32
C THR A 23 -5.23 -9.69 6.53
N ILE A 24 -5.41 -9.63 5.21
CA ILE A 24 -4.71 -8.66 4.36
C ILE A 24 -5.06 -7.22 4.75
N ARG A 25 -6.34 -6.94 5.05
CA ARG A 25 -6.78 -5.62 5.51
C ARG A 25 -6.04 -5.21 6.80
N ILE A 26 -5.90 -6.10 7.77
CA ILE A 26 -5.19 -5.82 9.03
C ILE A 26 -3.70 -5.57 8.76
N LEU A 27 -3.07 -6.38 7.90
CA LEU A 27 -1.66 -6.18 7.51
C LEU A 27 -1.44 -4.81 6.87
N LEU A 28 -2.31 -4.38 5.95
CA LEU A 28 -2.24 -3.06 5.33
C LEU A 28 -2.48 -1.93 6.33
N ILE A 29 -3.44 -2.08 7.25
CA ILE A 29 -3.64 -1.11 8.34
C ILE A 29 -2.38 -0.98 9.19
N GLY A 30 -1.77 -2.11 9.58
CA GLY A 30 -0.52 -2.12 10.34
C GLY A 30 0.62 -1.44 9.60
N LEU A 31 0.77 -1.69 8.29
CA LEU A 31 1.77 -1.04 7.44
C LEU A 31 1.59 0.49 7.42
N TRP A 32 0.37 0.99 7.21
CA TRP A 32 0.14 2.43 7.19
C TRP A 32 0.29 3.05 8.57
N ALA A 33 -0.18 2.39 9.63
CA ALA A 33 0.00 2.84 11.01
C ALA A 33 1.49 2.97 11.37
N TYR A 34 2.30 1.96 11.01
CA TYR A 34 3.75 2.00 11.16
C TYR A 34 4.37 3.17 10.39
N THR A 35 3.97 3.36 9.13
CA THR A 35 4.46 4.45 8.28
C THR A 35 4.19 5.81 8.90
N ILE A 36 2.98 6.01 9.44
CA ILE A 36 2.58 7.23 10.14
C ILE A 36 3.44 7.44 11.39
N ALA A 37 3.56 6.41 12.23
CA ALA A 37 4.34 6.47 13.47
C ALA A 37 5.80 6.83 13.21
N VAL A 38 6.43 6.23 12.20
CA VAL A 38 7.84 6.51 11.86
C VAL A 38 8.02 7.90 11.25
N LYS A 39 7.14 8.32 10.33
CA LYS A 39 7.32 9.58 9.61
C LYS A 39 6.91 10.80 10.42
N LEU A 40 5.84 10.71 11.20
CA LEU A 40 5.37 11.80 12.06
C LEU A 40 6.03 11.80 13.44
N GLY A 41 6.47 10.63 13.93
CA GLY A 41 7.16 10.54 15.23
C GLY A 41 8.50 11.28 15.26
N ASN A 42 9.15 11.49 14.12
CA ASN A 42 10.29 12.38 13.99
C ASN A 42 10.26 13.11 12.63
N MET A 43 9.47 14.18 12.57
CA MET A 43 9.27 14.92 11.33
C MET A 43 10.55 15.60 10.83
N ALA A 44 11.40 16.10 11.73
CA ALA A 44 12.69 16.70 11.38
C ALA A 44 13.59 15.68 10.66
N TYR A 45 13.69 14.46 11.19
CA TYR A 45 14.43 13.37 10.56
C TYR A 45 13.83 12.95 9.21
N ASN A 46 12.49 12.92 9.09
CA ASN A 46 11.81 12.58 7.84
C ASN A 46 12.05 13.65 6.75
N ILE A 47 12.05 14.94 7.10
CA ILE A 47 12.41 16.02 6.18
C ILE A 47 13.88 15.89 5.74
N ASP A 48 14.81 15.77 6.68
CA ASP A 48 16.25 15.60 6.38
C ASP A 48 16.51 14.38 5.48
N SER A 49 15.87 13.24 5.79
CA SER A 49 15.97 12.02 4.96
C SER A 49 15.42 12.21 3.55
N MET A 50 14.34 13.00 3.39
CA MET A 50 13.74 13.27 2.09
C MET A 50 14.61 14.20 1.25
N HIS A 51 15.31 15.16 1.87
CA HIS A 51 16.27 16.05 1.20
C HIS A 51 17.53 15.33 0.72
N LYS A 52 17.86 14.19 1.32
CA LYS A 52 18.95 13.29 0.86
C LYS A 52 18.58 12.44 -0.35
N GLN A 53 17.32 12.50 -0.80
CA GLN A 53 16.91 11.86 -2.04
C GLN A 53 17.36 12.69 -3.26
N PHE A 54 17.20 12.13 -4.45
CA PHE A 54 17.53 12.84 -5.70
C PHE A 54 16.56 13.98 -6.06
N PHE A 55 15.52 14.22 -5.26
CA PHE A 55 14.54 15.26 -5.52
C PHE A 55 15.11 16.66 -5.21
N PRO A 56 14.72 17.70 -5.98
CA PRO A 56 14.94 19.10 -5.60
C PRO A 56 14.35 19.42 -4.22
N ALA A 57 15.01 20.30 -3.46
CA ALA A 57 14.62 20.63 -2.07
C ALA A 57 13.14 21.00 -1.87
N PRO A 58 12.47 21.78 -2.77
CA PRO A 58 11.04 22.05 -2.63
C PRO A 58 10.18 20.79 -2.75
N ILE A 59 10.52 19.90 -3.69
CA ILE A 59 9.81 18.63 -3.92
C ILE A 59 10.06 17.67 -2.75
N ALA A 60 11.30 17.58 -2.26
CA ALA A 60 11.65 16.80 -1.08
C ALA A 60 10.84 17.23 0.15
N THR A 61 10.74 18.55 0.39
CA THR A 61 9.94 19.09 1.49
C THR A 61 8.46 18.74 1.33
N PHE A 62 7.90 18.95 0.14
CA PHE A 62 6.51 18.58 -0.15
C PHE A 62 6.25 17.09 0.10
N LEU A 63 7.11 16.20 -0.41
CA LEU A 63 7.00 14.76 -0.22
C LEU A 63 7.12 14.34 1.25
N ALA A 64 7.96 15.03 2.04
CA ALA A 64 8.09 14.74 3.46
C ALA A 64 6.75 14.88 4.22
N TYR A 65 5.90 15.85 3.84
CA TYR A 65 4.56 16.01 4.41
C TYR A 65 3.50 15.17 3.68
N PHE A 66 3.56 15.09 2.36
CA PHE A 66 2.55 14.42 1.55
C PHE A 66 2.48 12.92 1.83
N VAL A 67 3.63 12.27 1.96
CA VAL A 67 3.76 10.82 2.18
C VAL A 67 3.04 10.36 3.47
N PRO A 68 3.30 10.94 4.67
CA PRO A 68 2.56 10.57 5.88
C PRO A 68 1.07 10.94 5.82
N VAL A 69 0.70 12.05 5.18
CA VAL A 69 -0.72 12.41 5.00
C VAL A 69 -1.43 11.35 4.15
N LEU A 70 -0.82 10.90 3.06
CA LEU A 70 -1.38 9.85 2.21
C LEU A 70 -1.49 8.52 2.96
N ALA A 71 -0.56 8.22 3.87
CA ALA A 71 -0.64 7.05 4.74
C ALA A 71 -1.84 7.13 5.71
N ILE A 72 -2.09 8.29 6.32
CA ILE A 72 -3.29 8.54 7.16
C ILE A 72 -4.56 8.32 6.35
N ILE A 73 -4.65 8.94 5.17
CA ILE A 73 -5.82 8.79 4.29
C ILE A 73 -6.03 7.31 3.95
N SER A 74 -4.98 6.60 3.54
CA SER A 74 -5.05 5.17 3.20
C SER A 74 -5.54 4.32 4.38
N LEU A 75 -5.04 4.59 5.60
CA LEU A 75 -5.48 3.93 6.82
C LEU A 75 -6.96 4.18 7.10
N VAL A 76 -7.39 5.44 7.11
CA VAL A 76 -8.78 5.85 7.36
C VAL A 76 -9.71 5.15 6.36
N PHE A 77 -9.37 5.18 5.07
CA PHE A 77 -10.18 4.51 4.05
C PHE A 77 -10.16 2.98 4.20
N LEU A 78 -9.06 2.36 4.62
CA LEU A 78 -9.07 0.93 4.94
C LEU A 78 -10.00 0.59 6.10
N VAL A 79 -10.21 1.50 7.06
CA VAL A 79 -11.14 1.31 8.19
C VAL A 79 -12.60 1.54 7.79
N PHE A 80 -12.90 2.59 7.03
CA PHE A 80 -14.30 2.97 6.75
C PHE A 80 -14.82 2.57 5.37
N LYS A 81 -13.94 2.51 4.36
CA LYS A 81 -14.31 2.31 2.94
C LYS A 81 -13.28 1.41 2.25
N LEU A 82 -13.34 0.11 2.56
CA LEU A 82 -12.35 -0.90 2.19
C LEU A 82 -11.90 -0.84 0.71
N LYS A 83 -12.84 -0.73 -0.25
CA LYS A 83 -12.48 -0.64 -1.68
C LYS A 83 -11.52 0.51 -1.97
N THR A 84 -11.83 1.69 -1.46
CA THR A 84 -11.03 2.90 -1.67
C THR A 84 -9.70 2.78 -0.93
N GLY A 85 -9.70 2.23 0.29
CA GLY A 85 -8.47 1.98 1.05
C GLY A 85 -7.51 1.02 0.33
N LEU A 86 -8.04 -0.04 -0.29
CA LEU A 86 -7.26 -0.98 -1.11
C LEU A 86 -6.70 -0.30 -2.37
N LEU A 87 -7.52 0.49 -3.08
CA LEU A 87 -7.06 1.23 -4.28
C LEU A 87 -5.97 2.25 -3.95
N LEU A 88 -6.14 3.02 -2.86
CA LEU A 88 -5.12 3.94 -2.38
C LEU A 88 -3.84 3.21 -1.99
N SER A 89 -3.96 2.06 -1.31
CA SER A 89 -2.80 1.25 -0.94
C SER A 89 -2.04 0.74 -2.17
N ILE A 90 -2.76 0.25 -3.19
CA ILE A 90 -2.17 -0.19 -4.46
C ILE A 90 -1.47 0.98 -5.15
N ALA A 91 -2.12 2.15 -5.25
CA ALA A 91 -1.55 3.33 -5.89
C ALA A 91 -0.26 3.78 -5.19
N TYR A 92 -0.28 3.86 -3.86
CA TYR A 92 0.88 4.25 -3.06
C TYR A 92 2.01 3.22 -3.22
N LEU A 93 1.75 1.92 -3.03
CA LEU A 93 2.77 0.88 -3.21
C LEU A 93 3.34 0.87 -4.63
N THR A 94 2.52 1.15 -5.64
CA THR A 94 2.98 1.30 -7.03
C THR A 94 3.95 2.46 -7.18
N ALA A 95 3.64 3.62 -6.59
CA ALA A 95 4.54 4.79 -6.60
C ALA A 95 5.90 4.47 -5.93
N ILE A 96 5.89 3.74 -4.81
CA ILE A 96 7.11 3.28 -4.13
C ILE A 96 7.91 2.32 -5.03
N ILE A 97 7.25 1.34 -5.64
CA ILE A 97 7.90 0.37 -6.54
C ILE A 97 8.57 1.08 -7.72
N LEU A 98 7.86 2.00 -8.37
CA LEU A 98 8.40 2.79 -9.48
C LEU A 98 9.61 3.62 -9.05
N PHE A 99 9.49 4.33 -7.91
CA PHE A 99 10.58 5.09 -7.34
C PHE A 99 11.83 4.23 -7.09
N ILE A 100 11.68 3.09 -6.41
CA ILE A 100 12.82 2.20 -6.11
C ILE A 100 13.42 1.62 -7.40
N THR A 101 12.59 1.28 -8.38
CA THR A 101 13.06 0.76 -9.68
C THR A 101 13.92 1.79 -10.40
N VAL A 102 13.53 3.07 -10.38
CA VAL A 102 14.34 4.16 -10.95
C VAL A 102 15.66 4.31 -10.20
N VAL A 103 15.65 4.27 -8.87
CA VAL A 103 16.89 4.31 -8.06
C VAL A 103 17.82 3.15 -8.39
N LEU A 104 17.29 1.93 -8.51
CA LEU A 104 18.09 0.73 -8.82
C LEU A 104 18.56 0.64 -10.28
N SER A 105 17.95 1.37 -11.20
CA SER A 105 18.37 1.39 -12.62
C SER A 105 19.65 2.19 -12.88
N GLU A 106 20.31 2.73 -11.85
CA GLU A 106 21.54 3.53 -11.92
C GLU A 106 21.46 4.78 -12.82
N ILE A 107 20.28 5.10 -13.38
CA ILE A 107 19.99 6.35 -14.10
C ILE A 107 20.34 7.58 -13.25
N ILE A 108 20.33 7.43 -11.92
CA ILE A 108 20.67 8.46 -10.95
C ILE A 108 21.88 7.98 -10.15
N ALA A 109 23.08 8.40 -10.55
CA ALA A 109 24.37 8.01 -9.97
C ALA A 109 24.65 8.59 -8.56
N LYS A 110 23.62 8.81 -7.74
CA LYS A 110 23.74 9.42 -6.42
C LYS A 110 23.34 8.41 -5.34
N GLU A 111 24.27 8.16 -4.42
CA GLU A 111 24.00 7.45 -3.16
C GLU A 111 22.81 8.10 -2.46
N THR A 112 21.66 7.44 -2.46
CA THR A 112 20.45 7.92 -1.79
C THR A 112 20.29 7.21 -0.45
N CYS A 113 19.95 7.96 0.59
CA CYS A 113 19.76 7.40 1.94
C CYS A 113 18.38 6.73 2.04
N SER A 114 18.25 5.58 2.72
CA SER A 114 16.93 4.94 2.83
C SER A 114 15.95 5.77 3.68
N CYS A 115 14.79 6.12 3.10
CA CYS A 115 13.72 6.90 3.76
C CYS A 115 12.89 6.12 4.80
N ALA A 116 13.35 4.93 5.22
CA ALA A 116 12.49 3.88 5.76
C ALA A 116 12.58 3.64 7.28
N GLY A 117 13.21 4.53 8.03
CA GLY A 117 13.20 4.46 9.50
C GLY A 117 13.91 3.23 10.06
N ILE A 118 13.22 2.37 10.83
CA ILE A 118 13.83 1.16 11.47
C ILE A 118 14.32 0.16 10.41
N PHE A 119 13.77 0.20 9.20
CA PHE A 119 14.31 -0.54 8.06
C PHE A 119 15.56 0.10 7.45
N LYS A 120 16.32 0.91 8.21
CA LYS A 120 17.64 1.40 7.83
C LYS A 120 18.60 0.32 7.30
N GLN A 121 18.36 -0.94 7.69
CA GLN A 121 19.13 -2.11 7.28
C GLN A 121 18.60 -2.80 6.00
N LEU A 122 17.37 -2.48 5.55
CA LEU A 122 16.90 -2.93 4.24
C LEU A 122 17.45 -1.97 3.19
N ASP A 123 18.34 -2.50 2.36
CA ASP A 123 18.74 -1.83 1.13
C ASP A 123 17.51 -1.71 0.18
N TYR A 124 17.62 -0.87 -0.84
CA TYR A 124 16.55 -0.60 -1.81
C TYR A 124 15.92 -1.88 -2.38
N LYS A 125 16.72 -2.93 -2.61
CA LYS A 125 16.23 -4.24 -3.05
C LYS A 125 15.25 -4.88 -2.06
N GLY A 126 15.53 -4.79 -0.77
CA GLY A 126 14.67 -5.30 0.28
C GLY A 126 13.33 -4.56 0.34
N HIS A 127 13.36 -3.23 0.18
CA HIS A 127 12.15 -2.41 0.07
C HIS A 127 11.32 -2.73 -1.16
N LEU A 128 11.95 -3.01 -2.30
CA LEU A 128 11.25 -3.41 -3.52
C LEU A 128 10.49 -4.73 -3.31
N ILE A 129 11.15 -5.74 -2.76
CA ILE A 129 10.55 -7.05 -2.48
C ILE A 129 9.37 -6.90 -1.52
N PHE A 130 9.56 -6.19 -0.41
CA PHE A 130 8.48 -5.94 0.55
C PHE A 130 7.29 -5.23 -0.09
N SER A 131 7.55 -4.20 -0.90
CA SER A 131 6.51 -3.43 -1.57
C SER A 131 5.74 -4.29 -2.58
N LEU A 132 6.43 -5.16 -3.33
CA LEU A 132 5.81 -6.11 -4.26
C LEU A 132 4.93 -7.14 -3.55
N ILE A 133 5.36 -7.65 -2.40
CA ILE A 133 4.56 -8.58 -1.58
C ILE A 133 3.28 -7.87 -1.13
N MET A 134 3.40 -6.69 -0.51
CA MET A 134 2.25 -5.93 -0.02
C MET A 134 1.31 -5.49 -1.16
N TRP A 135 1.87 -5.14 -2.32
CA TRP A 135 1.11 -4.78 -3.51
C TRP A 135 0.30 -5.96 -4.02
N THR A 136 0.93 -7.14 -4.12
CA THR A 136 0.26 -8.38 -4.55
C THR A 136 -0.87 -8.75 -3.59
N LEU A 137 -0.65 -8.65 -2.28
CA LEU A 137 -1.69 -8.87 -1.28
C LEU A 137 -2.85 -7.88 -1.45
N ALA A 138 -2.56 -6.58 -1.66
CA ALA A 138 -3.59 -5.58 -1.87
C ALA A 138 -4.44 -5.85 -3.13
N VAL A 139 -3.81 -6.29 -4.23
CA VAL A 139 -4.50 -6.71 -5.46
C VAL A 139 -5.38 -7.94 -5.22
N ILE A 140 -4.88 -8.96 -4.51
CA ILE A 140 -5.66 -10.16 -4.14
C ILE A 140 -6.87 -9.77 -3.28
N ALA A 141 -6.67 -8.93 -2.27
CA ALA A 141 -7.76 -8.44 -1.43
C ALA A 141 -8.81 -7.67 -2.24
N LEU A 142 -8.39 -6.82 -3.18
CA LEU A 142 -9.31 -6.09 -4.05
C LEU A 142 -10.11 -7.04 -4.95
N TYR A 143 -9.46 -8.06 -5.51
CA TYR A 143 -10.12 -9.08 -6.32
C TYR A 143 -11.19 -9.84 -5.52
N ILE A 144 -10.83 -10.34 -4.33
CA ILE A 144 -11.76 -11.05 -3.43
C ILE A 144 -12.94 -10.15 -3.07
N TYR A 145 -12.68 -8.90 -2.68
CA TYR A 145 -13.71 -7.93 -2.33
C TYR A 145 -14.72 -7.70 -3.47
N GLN A 146 -14.24 -7.57 -4.71
CA GLN A 146 -15.12 -7.37 -5.87
C GLN A 146 -16.00 -8.59 -6.15
N LYS A 147 -15.45 -9.80 -6.06
CA LYS A 147 -16.21 -11.04 -6.28
C LYS A 147 -17.26 -11.28 -5.21
N ASN A 148 -16.97 -10.91 -3.96
CA ASN A 148 -17.93 -11.00 -2.86
C ASN A 148 -19.06 -9.99 -3.03
N LYS A 149 -18.76 -8.79 -3.51
CA LYS A 149 -19.79 -7.77 -3.80
C LYS A 149 -20.65 -8.13 -5.01
N ALA A 150 -20.07 -8.71 -6.06
CA ALA A 150 -20.81 -9.11 -7.27
C ALA A 150 -21.77 -10.29 -7.05
N GLY A 151 -21.53 -11.12 -6.01
CA GLY A 151 -22.42 -12.22 -5.63
C GLY A 151 -23.62 -11.79 -4.77
N MET A 152 -23.67 -10.55 -4.29
CA MET A 152 -24.82 -10.05 -3.53
C MET A 152 -25.95 -9.62 -4.49
N PRO A 153 -27.19 -10.15 -4.34
CA PRO A 153 -28.32 -9.70 -5.13
C PRO A 153 -28.56 -8.20 -4.90
N LYS A 154 -28.71 -7.44 -6.00
CA LYS A 154 -28.88 -5.97 -6.00
C LYS A 154 -30.05 -5.47 -5.16
N THR A 155 -30.97 -6.35 -4.76
CA THR A 155 -32.16 -6.08 -3.95
C THR A 155 -31.85 -5.70 -2.50
N ALA A 156 -30.68 -6.06 -1.95
CA ALA A 156 -30.29 -5.71 -0.58
C ALA A 156 -29.76 -4.26 -0.44
N THR A 157 -29.68 -3.50 -1.54
CA THR A 157 -29.09 -2.14 -1.56
C THR A 157 -30.13 -1.02 -1.41
N ARG A 158 -31.40 -1.33 -1.15
CA ARG A 158 -32.50 -0.34 -1.14
C ARG A 158 -33.23 -0.16 0.20
N VAL A 159 -32.71 -0.72 1.30
CA VAL A 159 -33.26 -0.49 2.65
C VAL A 159 -32.18 0.20 3.48
N GLY A 160 -32.19 1.52 3.47
CA GLY A 160 -31.20 2.34 4.16
C GLY A 160 -30.87 3.63 3.40
N SER A 161 -31.90 4.35 2.99
CA SER A 161 -31.84 5.80 2.73
C SER A 161 -32.31 6.51 3.98
#